data_AF-A0A1H6N8G2-F1
#
_entry.id   AF-A0A1H6N8G2-F1
#
_cell.length_a   1.000
_cell.length_b   1.000
_cell.length_c   1.000
_cell.angle_alpha   90.00
_cell.angle_beta   90.00
_cell.angle_gamma   90.00
#
_symmetry.space_group_name_H-M   'P 1'
#
loop_
_entity.id
_entity.type
_entity.pdbx_description
1 polymer ?
#
loop_
_entity_poly.entity_id
_entity_poly.type
_entity_poly.pdbx_seq_one_letter_code
_entity_poly.pdbx_strand_id
1 'polypeptide(L)'
;MQFLTNLFQDLRISKNSVEGSQTSVRALQNEAHVDTLSEKIDQLYIMNLAALELLTELGITQSQIMKKIEEIDLRDGKLDGKVSQPTECSDCGHRISKRRTNCFYCGARINTLGFKAT
;
A
#
# COMPACT_ATOMS: atom_id res chain seq x y z
N MET A 1 -51.56 1.57 -22.25
CA MET A 1 -50.65 0.64 -21.53
C MET A 1 -49.16 0.91 -21.79
N GLN A 2 -48.74 1.38 -22.98
CA GLN A 2 -47.32 1.66 -23.29
C GLN A 2 -46.72 2.88 -22.57
N PHE A 3 -47.53 3.90 -22.27
CA PHE A 3 -47.06 5.13 -21.62
C PHE A 3 -46.51 4.88 -20.20
N LEU A 4 -47.22 4.05 -19.42
CA LEU A 4 -46.80 3.71 -18.05
C LEU A 4 -45.52 2.88 -18.06
N THR A 5 -45.40 1.92 -18.98
CA THR A 5 -44.18 1.11 -19.10
C THR A 5 -42.96 1.92 -19.50
N ASN A 6 -43.12 2.91 -20.39
CA ASN A 6 -42.04 3.81 -20.79
C ASN A 6 -41.61 4.70 -19.61
N LEU A 7 -42.56 5.26 -18.85
CA LEU A 7 -42.27 6.06 -17.67
C LEU A 7 -41.48 5.27 -16.60
N PHE A 8 -41.88 4.02 -16.34
CA PHE A 8 -41.14 3.16 -15.40
C PHE A 8 -39.76 2.76 -15.92
N GLN A 9 -39.59 2.60 -17.23
CA GLN A 9 -38.28 2.35 -17.86
C GLN A 9 -37.37 3.56 -17.74
N ASP A 10 -37.86 4.76 -18.00
CA ASP A 10 -37.10 6.01 -17.91
C ASP A 10 -36.59 6.26 -16.48
N LEU A 11 -37.43 6.02 -15.47
CA LEU A 11 -37.02 6.11 -14.06
C LEU A 11 -35.91 5.11 -13.70
N ARG A 12 -35.96 3.90 -14.26
CA ARG A 12 -34.95 2.86 -14.02
C ARG A 12 -33.63 3.16 -14.73
N ILE A 13 -33.69 3.68 -15.96
CA ILE A 13 -32.53 4.12 -16.73
C ILE A 13 -31.87 5.31 -16.03
N SER A 14 -32.65 6.28 -15.54
CA SER A 14 -32.14 7.42 -14.79
C SER A 14 -31.42 6.99 -13.50
N LYS A 15 -31.97 6.02 -12.76
CA LYS A 15 -31.30 5.47 -11.58
C LYS A 15 -30.00 4.77 -11.93
N ASN A 16 -30.02 3.90 -12.95
CA ASN A 16 -28.83 3.17 -13.40
C ASN A 16 -27.75 4.10 -13.97
N SER A 17 -28.13 5.18 -14.66
CA SER A 17 -27.17 6.16 -15.21
C SER A 17 -26.52 6.98 -14.10
N VAL A 18 -27.25 7.31 -13.03
CA VAL A 18 -26.69 7.97 -11.84
C VAL A 18 -25.72 7.04 -11.11
N GLU A 19 -26.09 5.78 -10.85
CA GLU A 19 -25.20 4.79 -10.21
C GLU A 19 -23.95 4.51 -11.08
N GLY A 20 -24.11 4.43 -12.40
CA GLY A 20 -23.00 4.30 -13.35
C GLY A 20 -22.06 5.50 -13.34
N SER A 21 -22.62 6.72 -13.33
CA SER A 21 -21.84 7.96 -13.23
C SER A 21 -21.10 8.09 -11.89
N GLN A 22 -21.70 7.62 -10.80
CA GLN A 22 -21.07 7.64 -9.49
C GLN A 22 -19.91 6.63 -9.41
N THR A 23 -20.04 5.49 -10.08
CA THR A 23 -18.98 4.48 -10.16
C THR A 23 -17.81 4.98 -11.00
N SER A 24 -18.07 5.63 -12.14
CA SER A 24 -17.01 6.21 -12.97
C SER A 24 -16.29 7.37 -12.27
N VAL A 25 -17.01 8.22 -11.55
CA VAL A 25 -16.41 9.30 -10.74
C VAL A 25 -15.52 8.73 -9.63
N ARG A 26 -15.95 7.66 -8.95
CA ARG A 26 -15.11 6.98 -7.94
C ARG A 26 -13.86 6.34 -8.54
N ALA A 27 -13.98 5.75 -9.73
CA ALA A 27 -12.82 5.19 -10.44
C ALA A 27 -11.80 6.29 -10.78
N LEU A 28 -12.26 7.41 -11.34
CA LEU A 28 -11.43 8.58 -11.65
C LEU A 28 -10.76 9.18 -10.40
N GLN A 29 -11.51 9.27 -9.30
CA GLN A 29 -10.96 9.75 -8.03
C GLN A 29 -9.88 8.81 -7.49
N ASN A 30 -10.11 7.50 -7.53
CA ASN A 30 -9.13 6.52 -7.09
C ASN A 30 -7.86 6.56 -7.94
N GLU A 31 -8.00 6.72 -9.26
CA GLU A 31 -6.86 6.89 -10.17
C GLU A 31 -6.05 8.15 -9.82
N ALA A 32 -6.71 9.30 -9.66
CA ALA A 32 -6.06 10.54 -9.23
C ALA A 32 -5.37 10.40 -7.85
N HIS A 33 -5.96 9.63 -6.92
CA HIS A 33 -5.33 9.34 -5.62
C HIS A 33 -4.08 8.48 -5.75
N VAL A 34 -4.05 7.50 -6.66
CA VAL A 34 -2.88 6.67 -6.94
C VAL A 34 -1.77 7.51 -7.57
N ASP A 35 -2.11 8.40 -8.51
CA ASP A 35 -1.13 9.30 -9.14
C ASP A 35 -0.51 10.24 -8.12
N THR A 36 -1.35 10.89 -7.29
CA THR A 36 -0.88 11.77 -6.20
C THR A 36 0.00 11.01 -5.21
N LEU A 37 -0.31 9.74 -4.93
CA LEU A 37 0.50 8.91 -4.04
C LEU A 37 1.85 8.56 -4.67
N SER A 38 1.86 8.26 -5.97
CA SER A 38 3.08 7.98 -6.74
C SER A 38 4.01 9.20 -6.75
N GLU A 39 3.47 10.39 -7.02
CA GLU A 39 4.23 11.65 -6.97
C GLU A 39 4.85 11.91 -5.58
N LYS A 40 4.09 11.63 -4.51
CA LYS A 40 4.61 11.75 -3.13
C LYS A 40 5.73 10.76 -2.85
N ILE A 41 5.63 9.54 -3.37
CA ILE A 41 6.69 8.53 -3.24
C ILE A 41 7.94 8.98 -3.98
N ASP A 42 7.81 9.51 -5.20
CA ASP A 42 8.94 10.04 -5.97
C ASP A 42 9.61 11.22 -5.26
N GLN A 43 8.80 12.12 -4.68
CA GLN A 43 9.31 13.23 -3.87
C GLN A 43 10.09 12.73 -2.64
N LEU A 44 9.54 11.74 -1.93
CA LEU A 44 10.21 11.13 -0.78
C LEU A 44 11.50 10.40 -1.19
N TYR A 45 11.51 9.76 -2.36
CA TYR A 45 12.68 9.09 -2.89
C TYR A 45 13.83 10.09 -3.12
N ILE A 46 13.56 11.19 -3.83
CA ILE A 46 14.56 12.23 -4.10
C ILE A 46 15.07 12.86 -2.80
N MET A 47 14.17 13.16 -1.86
CA MET A 47 14.54 13.71 -0.55
C MET A 47 15.43 12.77 0.25
N ASN A 48 15.10 11.46 0.28
CA ASN A 48 15.90 10.46 0.98
C ASN A 48 17.25 10.26 0.29
N LEU A 49 17.31 10.28 -1.04
CA LEU A 49 18.57 10.17 -1.78
C LEU A 49 19.50 11.34 -1.44
N ALA A 50 18.98 12.57 -1.49
CA ALA A 50 19.75 13.76 -1.11
C ALA A 50 20.24 13.68 0.36
N ALA A 51 19.39 13.20 1.28
CA ALA A 51 19.79 13.00 2.67
C ALA A 51 20.91 11.95 2.81
N LEU A 52 20.83 10.83 2.07
CA LEU A 52 21.86 9.79 2.08
C LEU A 52 23.20 10.26 1.50
N GLU A 53 23.16 11.05 0.42
CA GLU A 53 24.35 11.66 -0.17
C GLU A 53 25.03 12.60 0.82
N LEU A 54 24.27 13.50 1.47
CA LEU A 54 24.80 14.39 2.52
C LEU A 54 25.39 13.61 3.71
N LEU A 55 24.77 12.51 4.13
CA LEU A 55 25.32 11.65 5.19
C LEU A 55 26.63 10.97 4.75
N THR A 56 26.74 10.60 3.48
CA THR A 56 27.95 10.02 2.91
C THR A 56 29.08 11.04 2.85
N GLU A 57 28.79 12.29 2.48
CA GLU A 57 29.74 13.41 2.53
C GLU A 57 30.27 13.67 3.94
N LEU A 58 29.45 13.43 4.97
CA LEU A 58 29.85 13.49 6.39
C LEU A 58 30.69 12.28 6.84
N GLY A 59 30.98 11.33 5.94
CA GLY A 59 31.80 10.15 6.22
C GLY A 59 31.01 8.99 6.84
N ILE A 60 29.68 9.03 6.83
CA ILE A 60 28.85 7.91 7.27
C ILE A 60 28.84 6.85 6.17
N THR A 61 29.28 5.65 6.51
CA THR A 61 29.32 4.53 5.57
C THR A 61 27.92 3.94 5.40
N GLN A 62 27.65 3.38 4.21
CA GLN A 62 26.39 2.67 3.93
C GLN A 62 26.11 1.55 4.95
N SER A 63 27.15 0.89 5.48
CA SER A 63 27.02 -0.13 6.54
C SER A 63 26.42 0.42 7.84
N GLN A 64 26.79 1.64 8.23
CA GLN A 64 26.23 2.29 9.43
C GLN A 64 24.76 2.66 9.22
N ILE A 65 24.41 3.10 8.01
CA ILE A 65 23.02 3.39 7.64
C ILE A 65 22.18 2.12 7.69
N MET A 66 22.65 1.01 7.13
CA MET A 66 21.96 -0.29 7.19
C MET A 66 21.76 -0.78 8.62
N LYS A 67 22.79 -0.69 9.48
CA LYS A 67 22.65 -1.01 10.92
C LYS A 67 21.62 -0.11 11.59
N LYS A 68 21.58 1.18 11.25
CA LYS A 68 20.61 2.11 11.82
C LYS A 68 19.18 1.78 11.41
N ILE A 69 18.98 1.36 10.15
CA ILE A 69 17.68 0.89 9.64
C ILE A 69 17.23 -0.34 10.44
N GLU A 70 18.11 -1.33 10.63
CA GLU A 70 17.80 -2.52 11.43
C GLU A 70 17.44 -2.17 12.89
N GLU A 71 18.18 -1.26 13.52
CA GLU A 71 17.84 -0.77 14.86
C GLU A 71 16.48 -0.05 14.93
N ILE A 72 16.10 0.69 13.88
CA ILE A 72 14.82 1.41 13.81
C ILE A 72 13.67 0.42 13.64
N ASP A 73 13.81 -0.57 12.74
CA ASP A 73 12.81 -1.63 12.53
C ASP A 73 12.57 -2.44 13.81
N LEU A 74 13.64 -2.84 14.51
CA LEU A 74 13.55 -3.54 15.79
C LEU A 74 12.91 -2.70 16.90
N ARG A 75 13.04 -1.36 16.85
CA ARG A 75 12.39 -0.42 17.78
C ARG A 75 10.90 -0.28 17.49
N ASP A 76 10.51 -0.17 16.23
CA ASP A 76 9.10 -0.11 15.82
C ASP A 76 8.38 -1.43 16.19
N GLY A 77 9.07 -2.57 16.02
CA GLY A 77 8.58 -3.89 16.46
C GLY A 77 8.37 -4.04 17.98
N LYS A 78 9.05 -3.23 18.81
CA LYS A 78 8.85 -3.21 20.27
C LYS A 78 7.73 -2.28 20.72
N LEU A 79 7.48 -1.18 19.99
CA LEU A 79 6.51 -0.17 20.38
C LEU A 79 5.04 -0.64 20.22
N ASP A 80 4.78 -1.62 19.35
CA ASP A 80 3.42 -2.14 19.09
C ASP A 80 2.99 -3.29 20.04
N GLY A 81 3.79 -3.61 21.08
CA GLY A 81 3.40 -4.45 22.23
C GLY A 81 2.96 -5.88 21.93
N LYS A 82 2.97 -6.31 20.67
CA LYS A 82 2.56 -7.64 20.22
C LYS A 82 3.77 -8.32 19.63
N VAL A 83 4.46 -9.10 20.47
CA VAL A 83 5.52 -10.01 20.05
C VAL A 83 4.90 -11.14 19.24
N SER A 84 4.47 -10.85 18.01
CA SER A 84 4.15 -11.89 17.03
C SER A 84 5.47 -12.43 16.49
N GLN A 85 5.66 -13.75 16.50
CA GLN A 85 6.85 -14.36 15.94
C GLN A 85 7.08 -13.84 14.51
N PRO A 86 8.28 -13.33 14.20
CA PRO A 86 8.59 -12.79 12.88
C PRO A 86 8.55 -13.92 11.84
N THR A 87 7.87 -13.67 10.73
CA THR A 87 7.82 -14.57 9.58
C THR A 87 8.89 -14.13 8.59
N GLU A 88 9.63 -15.08 8.02
CA GLU A 88 10.58 -14.79 6.95
C GLU A 88 9.84 -14.62 5.62
N CYS A 89 10.23 -13.61 4.84
CA CYS A 89 9.74 -13.47 3.48
C CYS A 89 10.24 -14.62 2.62
N SER A 90 9.34 -15.31 1.91
CA SER A 90 9.73 -16.31 0.91
C SER A 90 10.59 -15.74 -0.22
N ASP A 91 10.43 -14.44 -0.52
CA ASP A 91 11.00 -13.85 -1.74
C ASP A 91 12.31 -13.12 -1.47
N CYS A 92 12.45 -12.43 -0.33
CA CYS A 92 13.67 -11.69 0.00
C CYS A 92 14.40 -12.20 1.24
N GLY A 93 13.86 -13.20 1.94
CA GLY A 93 14.47 -13.78 3.14
C GLY A 93 14.51 -12.86 4.37
N HIS A 94 14.00 -11.63 4.28
CA HIS A 94 14.00 -10.69 5.40
C HIS A 94 12.92 -11.05 6.41
N ARG A 95 13.21 -10.83 7.71
CA ARG A 95 12.28 -11.05 8.81
C ARG A 95 11.24 -9.93 8.83
N ILE A 96 9.97 -10.30 8.85
CA ILE A 96 8.85 -9.36 8.80
C ILE A 96 7.83 -9.71 9.88
N SER A 97 7.15 -8.69 10.40
CA SER A 97 6.05 -8.89 11.33
C SER A 97 4.88 -9.64 10.68
N LYS A 98 4.42 -10.72 11.32
CA LYS A 98 3.33 -11.61 10.85
C LYS A 98 1.98 -10.90 10.64
N ARG A 99 1.80 -9.69 11.18
CA ARG A 99 0.56 -8.91 11.06
C ARG A 99 0.36 -8.31 9.66
N ARG A 100 1.42 -8.21 8.84
CA ARG A 100 1.38 -7.50 7.55
C ARG A 100 1.10 -8.47 6.41
N THR A 101 0.30 -8.02 5.44
CA THR A 101 0.02 -8.78 4.23
C THR A 101 1.13 -8.70 3.20
N ASN A 102 1.98 -7.67 3.25
CA ASN A 102 3.05 -7.39 2.29
C ASN A 102 4.39 -7.15 2.99
N CYS A 103 5.47 -7.53 2.32
CA CYS A 103 6.86 -7.35 2.75
C CYS A 103 7.28 -5.89 2.69
N PHE A 104 7.95 -5.41 3.75
CA PHE A 104 8.51 -4.06 3.79
C PHE A 104 9.62 -3.85 2.75
N TYR A 105 10.42 -4.89 2.51
CA TYR A 105 11.61 -4.80 1.67
C TYR A 105 11.31 -5.01 0.18
N CYS A 106 10.53 -6.03 -0.17
CA CYS A 106 10.27 -6.38 -1.57
C CYS A 106 8.81 -6.19 -2.00
N GLY A 107 7.90 -5.82 -1.10
CA GLY A 107 6.47 -5.67 -1.41
C GLY A 107 5.71 -6.99 -1.61
N ALA A 108 6.39 -8.14 -1.59
CA ALA A 108 5.78 -9.45 -1.78
C ALA A 108 4.69 -9.76 -0.75
N ARG A 109 3.62 -10.43 -1.17
CA ARG A 109 2.53 -10.83 -0.27
C ARG A 109 2.99 -11.98 0.64
N ILE A 110 3.00 -11.74 1.95
CA ILE A 110 3.50 -12.69 2.96
C ILE A 110 2.38 -13.54 3.58
N ASN A 111 1.11 -13.21 3.29
CA ASN A 111 -0.03 -13.89 3.90
C ASN A 111 -0.94 -14.54 2.84
N THR A 112 -0.60 -15.75 2.45
CA THR A 112 -1.58 -16.75 2.02
C THR A 112 -2.22 -17.32 3.29
N LEU A 113 -3.35 -16.75 3.71
CA LEU A 113 -4.33 -17.51 4.48
C LEU A 113 -4.81 -18.65 3.58
N GLY A 114 -4.07 -19.75 3.59
CA GLY A 114 -4.48 -21.00 2.97
C GLY A 114 -5.72 -21.49 3.68
N PHE A 115 -6.89 -21.19 3.12
CA PHE A 115 -8.09 -21.96 3.40
C PHE A 115 -7.80 -23.37 2.91
N LYS A 116 -7.42 -24.27 3.83
CA LYS A 116 -7.48 -25.71 3.56
C LYS A 116 -8.97 -26.02 3.45
N ALA A 117 -9.47 -26.08 2.21
CA ALA A 117 -10.71 -26.78 1.92
C ALA A 117 -10.48 -28.25 2.27
N THR A 118 -10.99 -28.67 3.42
CA THR A 118 -11.31 -30.07 3.71
C THR A 118 -12.42 -30.53 2.79
#